data_AF-A0A926YIP5-F1
#
_entry.id   AF-A0A926YIP5-F1
#
_cell.length_a   1.000
_cell.length_b   1.000
_cell.length_c   1.000
_cell.angle_alpha   90.00
_cell.angle_beta   90.00
_cell.angle_gamma   90.00
#
_symmetry.space_group_name_H-M   'P 1'
#
loop_
_entity.id
_entity.type
_entity.pdbx_description
1 polymer ?
#
loop_
_entity_poly.entity_id
_entity_poly.type
_entity_poly.pdbx_seq_one_letter_code
_entity_poly.pdbx_strand_id
1 'polypeptide(L)'
;MLHNVSERTMHRVRWLLVIGWLLLIASLFYDPITPLFTQADNWTSPFRIKPDACIRIREECLPQTPFSMSALIWWAMIVPSGIFILLVLGHEFWRRICPLSFLSQIPRALKIQRRRKVVDPVTGEARMELVTIGENSWLGRNHLYVQFGLFVLGLGIRILYINSDRISLGSFLIGTILCAILVGYLYAGKSWCQYFCPMAPVQLVYTGPRSLLGSQNYLQKTPITQSMCRTVDSKTGMEQSACVSCKAPCVDIDAEKTYWMELNKPGRRLVQYGYLGMVIAFYLYYFLYAGNWDYYFTGAWTHEEDQVAKVLDTGFYIYGQAIPIPKVAAVYITFVVLTAITFTIGLITEKLCRRYLKWRGRSFSAEQAQHIVFTLFTVISFWTFFSYGARPSLNRMPLYPLLAFNALIVLVGSMWVYRTMRRTRAQYERENTANSLRKQLQKLPIDPALLEGRSFDELSPDELYTLVKVLQGVSQQLRMQTYTGVVQDLLTQQAVTASGSFEFCKKLRQDLQLKDSDHFAAIETIATNNPELLASQAQATPAKIHNAVTLAKTIAKPARKGTRRS
;
A
#
# COMPACT_ATOMS: atom_id res chain seq x y z
N MET A 1 -9.43 15.27 8.53
CA MET A 1 -9.37 16.53 7.74
C MET A 1 -9.04 16.28 6.27
N LEU A 2 -7.91 15.68 5.91
CA LEU A 2 -7.55 15.48 4.48
C LEU A 2 -8.47 14.54 3.67
N HIS A 3 -9.16 13.60 4.32
CA HIS A 3 -10.09 12.67 3.66
C HIS A 3 -11.39 13.34 3.17
N ASN A 4 -11.76 14.50 3.74
CA ASN A 4 -12.96 15.26 3.36
C ASN A 4 -12.73 16.22 2.20
N VAL A 5 -11.50 16.32 1.69
CA VAL A 5 -11.21 17.19 0.54
C VAL A 5 -11.92 16.64 -0.69
N SER A 6 -12.69 17.48 -1.35
CA SER A 6 -13.46 17.11 -2.54
C SER A 6 -12.55 16.70 -3.70
N GLU A 7 -13.06 15.83 -4.57
CA GLU A 7 -12.36 15.32 -5.73
C GLU A 7 -12.04 16.44 -6.74
N ARG A 8 -12.85 17.50 -6.81
CA ARG A 8 -12.57 18.69 -7.64
C ARG A 8 -11.28 19.39 -7.22
N THR A 9 -11.10 19.62 -5.91
CA THR A 9 -9.89 20.25 -5.38
C THR A 9 -8.68 19.35 -5.58
N MET A 10 -8.81 18.05 -5.29
CA MET A 10 -7.70 17.11 -5.50
C MET A 10 -7.33 16.96 -6.98
N HIS A 11 -8.29 17.09 -7.91
CA HIS A 11 -8.00 17.09 -9.33
C HIS A 11 -7.11 18.27 -9.75
N ARG A 12 -7.36 19.48 -9.21
CA ARG A 12 -6.50 20.65 -9.43
C ARG A 12 -5.11 20.45 -8.84
N VAL A 13 -5.02 19.91 -7.63
CA VAL A 13 -3.75 19.59 -6.97
C VAL A 13 -2.93 18.60 -7.81
N ARG A 14 -3.56 17.55 -8.37
CA ARG A 14 -2.88 16.59 -9.26
C ARG A 14 -2.32 17.27 -10.50
N TRP A 15 -3.08 18.17 -11.15
CA TRP A 15 -2.58 18.92 -12.29
C TRP A 15 -1.36 19.79 -11.94
N LEU A 16 -1.42 20.51 -10.83
CA LEU A 16 -0.28 21.31 -10.35
C LEU A 16 0.95 20.43 -10.12
N LEU A 17 0.79 19.28 -9.44
CA LEU A 17 1.88 18.34 -9.19
C LEU A 17 2.42 17.72 -10.48
N VAL A 18 1.56 17.40 -11.45
CA VAL A 18 1.96 16.87 -12.75
C VAL A 18 2.73 17.92 -13.55
N ILE A 19 2.27 19.17 -13.57
CA ILE A 19 2.97 20.27 -14.25
C ILE A 19 4.35 20.47 -13.60
N GLY A 20 4.42 20.56 -12.26
CA GLY A 20 5.68 20.66 -11.55
C GLY A 20 6.62 19.47 -11.81
N TRP A 21 6.07 18.27 -11.90
CA TRP A 21 6.84 17.07 -12.21
C TRP A 21 7.36 17.06 -13.66
N LEU A 22 6.54 17.46 -14.63
CA LEU A 22 6.95 17.59 -16.04
C LEU A 22 7.98 18.70 -16.23
N LEU A 23 7.87 19.81 -15.49
CA LEU A 23 8.89 20.86 -15.48
C LEU A 23 10.23 20.37 -14.92
N LEU A 24 10.21 19.57 -13.84
CA LEU A 24 11.42 18.92 -13.33
C LEU A 24 12.02 17.91 -14.31
N ILE A 25 11.17 17.17 -15.04
CA ILE A 25 11.66 16.28 -16.10
C ILE A 25 12.28 17.09 -17.24
N ALA A 26 11.66 18.20 -17.64
CA ALA A 26 12.22 19.10 -18.65
C ALA A 26 13.57 19.70 -18.20
N SER A 27 13.69 20.06 -16.91
CA SER A 27 14.95 20.58 -16.36
C SER A 27 16.10 19.57 -16.44
N LEU A 28 15.82 18.26 -16.40
CA LEU A 28 16.86 17.25 -16.58
C LEU A 28 17.54 17.34 -17.96
N PHE A 29 16.80 17.69 -19.01
CA PHE A 29 17.36 17.89 -20.35
C PHE A 29 17.99 19.27 -20.53
N TYR A 30 17.38 20.31 -19.94
CA TYR A 30 17.88 21.67 -20.06
C TYR A 30 17.68 22.46 -18.76
N ASP A 31 18.79 22.85 -18.13
CA ASP A 31 18.77 23.56 -16.84
C ASP A 31 19.74 24.74 -16.85
N PRO A 32 19.24 25.94 -17.18
CA PRO A 32 20.06 27.15 -17.18
C PRO A 32 20.18 27.80 -15.80
N ILE A 33 19.38 27.38 -14.80
CA ILE A 33 19.22 28.10 -13.54
C ILE A 33 20.00 27.43 -12.41
N THR A 34 19.80 26.13 -12.18
CA THR A 34 20.32 25.53 -10.94
C THR A 34 21.84 25.41 -10.86
N PRO A 35 22.61 25.32 -11.96
CA PRO A 35 24.07 25.38 -11.88
C PRO A 35 24.59 26.66 -11.22
N LEU A 36 23.89 27.79 -11.38
CA LEU A 36 24.24 29.07 -10.73
C LEU A 36 24.20 28.99 -9.19
N PHE A 37 23.37 28.11 -8.63
CA PHE A 37 23.31 27.88 -7.18
C PHE A 37 24.45 27.01 -6.66
N THR A 38 25.16 26.29 -7.53
CA THR A 38 26.27 25.39 -7.15
C THR A 38 27.64 26.01 -7.40
N GLN A 39 27.71 27.17 -8.05
CA GLN A 39 28.97 27.89 -8.27
C GLN A 39 29.69 28.20 -6.95
N ALA A 40 31.00 28.08 -6.94
CA ALA A 40 31.84 28.32 -5.77
C ALA A 40 31.70 29.78 -5.26
N ASP A 41 31.53 30.72 -6.20
CA ASP A 41 31.44 32.17 -5.93
C ASP A 41 30.10 32.59 -5.33
N ASN A 42 29.10 31.70 -5.30
CA ASN A 42 27.77 32.01 -4.78
C ASN A 42 27.69 31.78 -3.26
N TRP A 43 28.18 32.74 -2.47
CA TRP A 43 28.23 32.67 -1.00
C TRP A 43 26.87 32.58 -0.31
N THR A 44 25.79 32.99 -0.99
CA THR A 44 24.43 32.94 -0.43
C THR A 44 23.78 31.57 -0.55
N SER A 45 24.27 30.72 -1.46
CA SER A 45 23.73 29.38 -1.66
C SER A 45 24.35 28.36 -0.71
N PRO A 46 23.54 27.59 0.04
CA PRO A 46 24.04 26.47 0.84
C PRO A 46 24.49 25.27 -0.02
N PHE A 47 24.25 25.32 -1.34
CA PHE A 47 24.61 24.24 -2.28
C PHE A 47 25.92 24.51 -3.05
N ARG A 48 26.62 25.61 -2.75
CA ARG A 48 27.90 25.93 -3.40
C ARG A 48 28.93 24.82 -3.20
N ILE A 49 29.70 24.55 -4.25
CA ILE A 49 30.85 23.64 -4.18
C ILE A 49 32.00 24.30 -3.43
N LYS A 50 32.84 23.47 -2.78
CA LYS A 50 34.09 23.91 -2.17
C LYS A 50 35.24 23.39 -3.04
N PRO A 51 35.94 24.25 -3.79
CA PRO A 51 36.98 23.80 -4.72
C PRO A 51 38.13 23.06 -4.03
N ASP A 52 38.43 23.41 -2.77
CA ASP A 52 39.50 22.79 -1.99
C ASP A 52 39.12 21.42 -1.39
N ALA A 53 37.86 21.00 -1.51
CA ALA A 53 37.39 19.74 -0.95
C ALA A 53 37.65 18.57 -1.92
N CYS A 54 38.61 17.71 -1.60
CA CYS A 54 38.77 16.43 -2.30
C CYS A 54 37.74 15.41 -1.77
N ILE A 55 36.75 15.07 -2.60
CA ILE A 55 35.85 13.95 -2.35
C ILE A 55 36.46 12.71 -3.01
N ARG A 56 36.97 11.79 -2.20
CA ARG A 56 37.66 10.58 -2.71
C ARG A 56 36.67 9.55 -3.22
N ILE A 57 36.91 9.05 -4.42
CA ILE A 57 36.30 7.85 -4.98
C ILE A 57 37.44 6.87 -5.22
N ARG A 58 37.54 5.84 -4.37
CA ARG A 58 38.70 4.94 -4.35
C ARG A 58 39.98 5.72 -4.03
N GLU A 59 40.89 5.85 -4.99
CA GLU A 59 42.16 6.58 -4.85
C GLU A 59 42.12 7.98 -5.49
N GLU A 60 41.07 8.29 -6.27
CA GLU A 60 40.98 9.53 -7.05
C GLU A 60 40.10 10.59 -6.37
N CYS A 61 40.47 11.85 -6.48
CA CYS A 61 39.62 12.97 -6.06
C CYS A 61 38.65 13.34 -7.19
N LEU A 62 37.35 13.41 -6.92
CA LEU A 62 36.36 13.84 -7.89
C LEU A 62 36.51 15.35 -8.19
N PRO A 63 36.63 15.78 -9.46
CA PRO A 63 36.68 17.19 -9.81
C PRO A 63 35.40 17.90 -9.39
N GLN A 64 35.53 19.04 -8.70
CA GLN A 64 34.39 19.83 -8.23
C GLN A 64 34.01 20.86 -9.30
N THR A 65 33.06 20.51 -10.17
CA THR A 65 32.48 21.43 -11.16
C THR A 65 31.04 21.81 -10.78
N PRO A 66 30.57 23.02 -11.15
CA PRO A 66 29.17 23.39 -10.96
C PRO A 66 28.24 22.40 -11.67
N PHE A 67 27.20 21.93 -10.98
CA PHE A 67 26.33 20.86 -11.47
C PHE A 67 24.85 21.23 -11.35
N SER A 68 23.98 20.55 -12.13
CA SER A 68 22.54 20.72 -12.00
C SER A 68 22.01 20.02 -10.76
N MET A 69 21.19 20.73 -9.98
CA MET A 69 20.56 20.19 -8.78
C MET A 69 19.38 19.26 -9.07
N SER A 70 18.97 19.08 -10.33
CA SER A 70 17.76 18.32 -10.69
C SER A 70 17.78 16.88 -10.15
N ALA A 71 18.90 16.16 -10.28
CA ALA A 71 19.07 14.81 -9.75
C ALA A 71 19.08 14.78 -8.21
N LEU A 72 19.73 15.75 -7.57
CA LEU A 72 19.76 15.90 -6.11
C LEU A 72 18.36 16.17 -5.54
N ILE A 73 17.60 17.09 -6.14
CA ILE A 73 16.23 17.42 -5.75
C ILE A 73 15.33 16.19 -5.88
N TRP A 74 15.41 15.48 -7.01
CA TRP A 74 14.61 14.28 -7.24
C TRP A 74 14.90 13.19 -6.19
N TRP A 75 16.16 12.82 -6.02
CA TRP A 75 16.53 11.66 -5.22
C TRP A 75 16.65 11.93 -3.72
N ALA A 76 17.09 13.12 -3.32
CA ALA A 76 17.38 13.46 -1.92
C ALA A 76 16.33 14.40 -1.29
N MET A 77 15.36 14.89 -2.06
CA MET A 77 14.23 15.68 -1.53
C MET A 77 12.88 15.01 -1.85
N ILE A 78 12.53 14.87 -3.12
CA ILE A 78 11.19 14.41 -3.55
C ILE A 78 10.92 12.96 -3.11
N VAL A 79 11.86 12.03 -3.35
CA VAL A 79 11.69 10.62 -2.96
C VAL A 79 11.57 10.47 -1.43
N PRO A 80 12.44 11.05 -0.60
CA PRO A 80 12.27 11.05 0.86
C PRO A 80 10.96 11.68 1.32
N SER A 81 10.53 12.80 0.74
CA SER A 81 9.23 13.41 1.05
C SER A 81 8.08 12.46 0.77
N GLY A 82 8.11 11.71 -0.33
CA GLY A 82 7.10 10.70 -0.65
C GLY A 82 7.01 9.58 0.40
N ILE A 83 8.16 9.11 0.91
CA ILE A 83 8.20 8.08 1.96
C ILE A 83 7.67 8.63 3.29
N PHE A 84 8.04 9.86 3.64
CA PHE A 84 7.50 10.53 4.83
C PHE A 84 5.97 10.66 4.76
N ILE A 85 5.46 11.12 3.60
CA ILE A 85 4.02 11.24 3.32
C ILE A 85 3.31 9.89 3.45
N LEU A 86 3.90 8.82 2.92
CA LEU A 86 3.32 7.47 2.99
C LEU A 86 3.12 7.00 4.44
N LEU A 87 4.11 7.17 5.32
CA LEU A 87 4.01 6.73 6.71
C LEU A 87 3.08 7.64 7.53
N VAL A 88 3.14 8.95 7.32
CA VAL A 88 2.38 9.92 8.11
C VAL A 88 0.93 10.05 7.60
N LEU A 89 0.74 10.39 6.33
CA LEU A 89 -0.58 10.68 5.76
C LEU A 89 -1.27 9.43 5.18
N GLY A 90 -0.50 8.38 4.88
CA GLY A 90 -1.02 7.09 4.47
C GLY A 90 -1.26 6.90 2.99
N HIS A 91 -1.69 5.67 2.69
CA HIS A 91 -2.03 5.18 1.35
C HIS A 91 -3.01 6.09 0.62
N GLU A 92 -4.08 6.53 1.29
CA GLU A 92 -5.12 7.35 0.67
C GLU A 92 -4.52 8.63 0.08
N PHE A 93 -3.85 9.41 0.92
CA PHE A 93 -3.33 10.71 0.51
C PHE A 93 -2.31 10.54 -0.61
N TRP A 94 -1.37 9.60 -0.45
CA TRP A 94 -0.37 9.27 -1.46
C TRP A 94 -1.00 8.94 -2.82
N ARG A 95 -2.01 8.05 -2.85
CA ARG A 95 -2.70 7.69 -4.10
C ARG A 95 -3.42 8.85 -4.76
N ARG A 96 -3.92 9.81 -3.97
CA ARG A 96 -4.64 10.99 -4.47
C ARG A 96 -3.71 12.09 -4.98
N ILE A 97 -2.45 12.13 -4.56
CA ILE A 97 -1.45 13.11 -5.05
C ILE A 97 -0.47 12.54 -6.08
N CYS A 98 -0.34 11.22 -6.19
CA CYS A 98 0.64 10.57 -7.05
C CYS A 98 0.46 10.94 -8.55
N PRO A 99 1.45 11.61 -9.18
CA PRO A 99 1.36 11.99 -10.59
C PRO A 99 1.23 10.79 -11.54
N LEU A 100 1.96 9.69 -11.29
CA LEU A 100 1.86 8.46 -12.09
C LEU A 100 0.46 7.83 -12.02
N SER A 101 -0.17 7.84 -10.84
CA SER A 101 -1.55 7.36 -10.67
C SER A 101 -2.53 8.18 -11.51
N PHE A 102 -2.31 9.49 -11.59
CA PHE A 102 -3.11 10.38 -12.42
C PHE A 102 -2.89 10.16 -13.92
N LEU A 103 -1.63 10.18 -14.38
CA LEU A 103 -1.29 9.98 -15.80
C LEU A 103 -1.70 8.60 -16.31
N SER A 104 -1.61 7.56 -15.50
CA SER A 104 -2.09 6.22 -15.87
C SER A 104 -3.59 6.16 -16.20
N GLN A 105 -4.37 7.16 -15.80
CA GLN A 105 -5.80 7.24 -16.07
C GLN A 105 -6.14 8.06 -17.34
N ILE A 106 -5.15 8.59 -18.06
CA ILE A 106 -5.37 9.30 -19.33
C ILE A 106 -6.18 8.46 -20.34
N PRO A 107 -5.87 7.17 -20.60
CA PRO A 107 -6.65 6.36 -21.53
C PRO A 107 -8.11 6.21 -21.14
N ARG A 108 -8.39 6.19 -19.83
CA ARG A 108 -9.75 6.18 -19.28
C ARG A 108 -10.45 7.53 -19.53
N ALA A 109 -9.77 8.64 -19.27
CA ALA A 109 -10.31 9.99 -19.51
C ALA A 109 -10.64 10.21 -21.00
N LEU A 110 -9.80 9.69 -21.89
CA LEU A 110 -10.00 9.74 -23.34
C LEU A 110 -10.97 8.65 -23.87
N LYS A 111 -11.45 7.73 -23.01
CA LYS A 111 -12.32 6.59 -23.38
C LYS A 111 -11.71 5.61 -24.40
N ILE A 112 -10.39 5.56 -24.55
CA ILE A 112 -9.65 4.73 -25.53
C ILE A 112 -9.20 3.39 -24.91
N GLN A 113 -9.81 2.93 -23.82
CA GLN A 113 -9.36 1.70 -23.15
C GLN A 113 -9.68 0.44 -23.96
N ARG A 114 -8.81 -0.57 -23.88
CA ARG A 114 -9.00 -1.87 -24.53
C ARG A 114 -10.27 -2.56 -24.03
N ARG A 115 -11.13 -2.97 -24.97
CA ARG A 115 -12.36 -3.73 -24.71
C ARG A 115 -12.28 -5.12 -25.31
N ARG A 116 -12.95 -6.09 -24.68
CA ARG A 116 -13.10 -7.47 -25.14
C ARG A 116 -14.58 -7.81 -25.26
N LYS A 117 -14.94 -8.50 -26.35
CA LYS A 117 -16.28 -9.09 -26.52
C LYS A 117 -16.38 -10.32 -25.62
N VAL A 118 -17.32 -10.31 -24.70
CA VAL A 118 -17.66 -11.42 -23.82
C VAL A 118 -19.09 -11.82 -24.14
N VAL A 119 -19.30 -13.10 -24.42
CA VAL A 119 -20.62 -13.67 -24.67
C VAL A 119 -21.11 -14.25 -23.35
N ASP A 120 -22.27 -13.81 -22.90
CA ASP A 120 -22.86 -14.38 -21.68
C ASP A 120 -23.25 -15.84 -21.94
N PRO A 121 -22.74 -16.81 -21.15
CA PRO A 121 -23.03 -18.22 -21.37
C PRO A 121 -24.50 -18.58 -21.11
N VAL A 122 -25.27 -17.72 -20.43
CA VAL A 122 -26.67 -17.97 -20.11
C VAL A 122 -27.60 -17.32 -21.14
N THR A 123 -27.34 -16.08 -21.54
CA THR A 123 -28.22 -15.33 -22.46
C THR A 123 -27.77 -15.35 -23.91
N GLY A 124 -26.51 -15.74 -24.19
CA GLY A 124 -25.94 -15.70 -25.54
C GLY A 124 -25.66 -14.28 -26.07
N GLU A 125 -25.96 -13.25 -25.28
CA GLU A 125 -25.75 -11.85 -25.68
C GLU A 125 -24.27 -11.48 -25.62
N ALA A 126 -23.81 -10.78 -26.65
CA ALA A 126 -22.46 -10.29 -26.71
C ALA A 126 -22.33 -8.89 -26.10
N ARG A 127 -21.63 -8.77 -24.98
CA ARG A 127 -21.31 -7.51 -24.31
C ARG A 127 -19.84 -7.13 -24.49
N MET A 128 -19.59 -5.85 -24.64
CA MET A 128 -18.23 -5.30 -24.70
C MET A 128 -17.79 -4.90 -23.30
N GLU A 129 -16.85 -5.63 -22.72
CA GLU A 129 -16.32 -5.37 -21.39
C GLU A 129 -14.90 -4.80 -21.44
N LEU A 130 -14.55 -4.02 -20.42
CA LEU A 130 -13.18 -3.55 -20.24
C LEU A 130 -12.28 -4.72 -19.80
N VAL A 131 -11.08 -4.80 -20.37
CA VAL A 131 -10.13 -5.84 -19.99
C VAL A 131 -9.58 -5.56 -18.59
N THR A 132 -9.78 -6.50 -17.66
CA THR A 132 -9.25 -6.43 -16.29
C THR A 132 -8.29 -7.58 -16.02
N ILE A 133 -7.41 -7.40 -15.03
CA ILE A 133 -6.51 -8.47 -14.57
C ILE A 133 -7.26 -9.30 -13.53
N GLY A 134 -7.66 -10.51 -13.90
CA GLY A 134 -8.37 -11.42 -13.00
C GLY A 134 -7.50 -11.87 -11.83
N GLU A 135 -8.11 -12.06 -10.66
CA GLU A 135 -7.40 -12.49 -9.42
C GLU A 135 -6.74 -13.87 -9.58
N ASN A 136 -7.35 -14.75 -10.36
CA ASN A 136 -6.84 -16.09 -10.62
C ASN A 136 -5.75 -16.15 -11.71
N SER A 137 -5.43 -15.03 -12.36
CA SER A 137 -4.32 -14.96 -13.31
C SER A 137 -2.97 -15.12 -12.62
N TRP A 138 -1.95 -15.51 -13.37
CA TRP A 138 -0.58 -15.61 -12.84
C TRP A 138 -0.11 -14.29 -12.22
N LEU A 139 -0.37 -13.17 -12.90
CA LEU A 139 -0.03 -11.83 -12.40
C LEU A 139 -0.87 -11.47 -11.16
N GLY A 140 -2.16 -11.80 -11.15
CA GLY A 140 -3.04 -11.61 -10.00
C GLY A 140 -2.51 -12.28 -8.72
N ARG A 141 -1.96 -13.49 -8.85
CA ARG A 141 -1.40 -14.27 -7.73
C ARG A 141 0.02 -13.84 -7.35
N ASN A 142 0.87 -13.54 -8.34
CA ASN A 142 2.32 -13.33 -8.14
C ASN A 142 2.79 -11.87 -8.22
N HIS A 143 1.88 -10.88 -8.24
CA HIS A 143 2.27 -9.48 -8.40
C HIS A 143 3.22 -8.94 -7.34
N LEU A 144 3.18 -9.44 -6.09
CA LEU A 144 4.13 -9.01 -5.06
C LEU A 144 5.58 -9.31 -5.47
N TYR A 145 5.82 -10.45 -6.13
CA TYR A 145 7.13 -10.81 -6.66
C TYR A 145 7.52 -9.95 -7.86
N VAL A 146 6.58 -9.71 -8.78
CA VAL A 146 6.81 -8.84 -9.95
C VAL A 146 7.15 -7.42 -9.51
N GLN A 147 6.38 -6.85 -8.59
CA GLN A 147 6.61 -5.51 -8.05
C GLN A 147 7.95 -5.42 -7.31
N PHE A 148 8.29 -6.44 -6.51
CA PHE A 148 9.58 -6.48 -5.83
C PHE A 148 10.74 -6.60 -6.82
N GLY A 149 10.61 -7.43 -7.87
CA GLY A 149 11.60 -7.55 -8.94
C GLY A 149 11.80 -6.23 -9.69
N LEU A 150 10.71 -5.54 -10.06
CA LEU A 150 10.77 -4.22 -10.68
C LEU A 150 11.38 -3.16 -9.76
N PHE A 151 11.13 -3.25 -8.46
CA PHE A 151 11.77 -2.39 -7.45
C PHE A 151 13.28 -2.63 -7.38
N VAL A 152 13.72 -3.89 -7.30
CA VAL A 152 15.15 -4.27 -7.30
C VAL A 152 15.83 -3.84 -8.60
N LEU A 153 15.19 -4.08 -9.74
CA LEU A 153 15.68 -3.64 -11.05
C LEU A 153 15.80 -2.12 -11.12
N GLY A 154 14.79 -1.39 -10.66
CA GLY A 154 14.78 0.07 -10.62
C GLY A 154 15.88 0.65 -9.74
N LEU A 155 16.16 0.04 -8.57
CA LEU A 155 17.28 0.43 -7.72
C LEU A 155 18.65 0.11 -8.35
N GLY A 156 18.75 -0.99 -9.11
CA GLY A 156 19.95 -1.31 -9.89
C GLY A 156 20.20 -0.26 -10.98
N ILE A 157 19.18 0.03 -11.80
CA ILE A 157 19.23 1.08 -12.82
C ILE A 157 19.60 2.44 -12.20
N ARG A 158 19.08 2.73 -11.01
CA ARG A 158 19.42 3.92 -10.23
C ARG A 158 20.92 4.03 -9.97
N ILE A 159 21.54 3.01 -9.41
CA ILE A 159 22.96 3.02 -9.08
C ILE A 159 23.84 3.01 -10.34
N LEU A 160 23.40 2.35 -11.41
CA LEU A 160 24.22 2.13 -12.60
C LEU A 160 24.13 3.26 -13.63
N TYR A 161 22.96 3.88 -13.81
CA TYR A 161 22.70 4.78 -14.94
C TYR A 161 22.13 6.15 -14.54
N ILE A 162 21.10 6.19 -13.69
CA ILE A 162 20.23 7.39 -13.57
C ILE A 162 20.48 8.24 -12.30
N ASN A 163 21.58 8.00 -11.60
CA ASN A 163 21.91 8.75 -10.38
C ASN A 163 22.58 10.10 -10.71
N SER A 164 23.54 10.08 -11.63
CA SER A 164 24.32 11.24 -12.07
C SER A 164 23.90 11.71 -13.46
N ASP A 165 23.73 10.78 -14.41
CA ASP A 165 23.39 11.19 -15.77
C ASP A 165 21.94 11.69 -15.89
N ARG A 166 21.82 12.98 -16.18
CA ARG A 166 20.54 13.70 -16.21
C ARG A 166 19.67 13.24 -17.36
N ILE A 167 20.26 12.99 -18.54
CA ILE A 167 19.52 12.59 -19.75
C ILE A 167 18.95 11.19 -19.55
N SER A 168 19.73 10.27 -18.99
CA SER A 168 19.25 8.94 -18.61
C SER A 168 18.13 9.01 -17.57
N LEU A 169 18.26 9.86 -16.55
CA LEU A 169 17.19 10.04 -15.56
C LEU A 169 15.90 10.59 -16.19
N GLY A 170 16.00 11.63 -17.02
CA GLY A 170 14.86 12.22 -17.72
C GLY A 170 14.16 11.19 -18.63
N SER A 171 14.95 10.46 -19.41
CA SER A 171 14.47 9.40 -20.30
C SER A 171 13.79 8.27 -19.53
N PHE A 172 14.36 7.85 -18.40
CA PHE A 172 13.78 6.82 -17.53
C PHE A 172 12.43 7.26 -16.94
N LEU A 173 12.31 8.53 -16.50
CA LEU A 173 11.05 9.06 -15.97
C LEU A 173 9.96 9.15 -17.05
N ILE A 174 10.30 9.64 -18.25
CA ILE A 174 9.38 9.66 -19.40
C ILE A 174 8.96 8.23 -19.76
N GLY A 175 9.92 7.31 -19.88
CA GLY A 175 9.64 5.90 -20.16
C GLY A 175 8.69 5.27 -19.15
N THR A 176 8.87 5.59 -17.86
CA THR A 176 7.98 5.12 -16.78
C THR A 176 6.56 5.70 -16.92
N ILE A 177 6.42 6.98 -17.29
CA ILE A 177 5.12 7.61 -17.58
C ILE A 177 4.43 6.91 -18.75
N LEU A 178 5.15 6.69 -19.85
CA LEU A 178 4.63 6.00 -21.03
C LEU A 178 4.18 4.57 -20.70
N CYS A 179 4.97 3.83 -19.92
CA CYS A 179 4.59 2.50 -19.44
C CYS A 179 3.33 2.53 -18.57
N ALA A 180 3.18 3.52 -17.69
CA ALA A 180 2.00 3.68 -16.85
C ALA A 180 0.73 3.98 -17.69
N ILE A 181 0.85 4.83 -18.71
CA ILE A 181 -0.23 5.12 -19.66
C ILE A 181 -0.57 3.86 -20.48
N LEU A 182 0.44 3.14 -20.99
CA LEU A 182 0.25 1.91 -21.74
C LEU A 182 -0.50 0.86 -20.92
N VAL A 183 -0.12 0.65 -19.66
CA VAL A 183 -0.84 -0.28 -18.77
C VAL A 183 -2.27 0.18 -18.52
N GLY A 184 -2.53 1.48 -18.37
CA GLY A 184 -3.89 2.03 -18.24
C GLY A 184 -4.75 1.92 -19.50
N TYR A 185 -4.12 1.84 -20.67
CA TYR A 185 -4.76 1.53 -21.95
C TYR A 185 -5.10 0.05 -22.07
N LEU A 186 -4.14 -0.83 -21.74
CA LEU A 186 -4.27 -2.29 -21.85
C LEU A 186 -5.21 -2.90 -20.81
N TYR A 187 -5.19 -2.37 -19.58
CA TYR A 187 -5.93 -2.89 -18.44
C TYR A 187 -6.69 -1.77 -17.73
N ALA A 188 -7.96 -2.03 -17.43
CA ALA A 188 -8.81 -1.08 -16.75
C ALA A 188 -8.48 -0.93 -15.25
N GLY A 189 -9.08 0.08 -14.63
CA GLY A 189 -8.88 0.41 -13.22
C GLY A 189 -7.47 0.93 -12.94
N LYS A 190 -7.05 0.87 -11.67
CA LYS A 190 -5.72 1.31 -11.21
C LYS A 190 -4.67 0.19 -11.36
N SER A 191 -4.64 -0.46 -12.53
CA SER A 191 -3.84 -1.67 -12.76
C SER A 191 -2.33 -1.44 -12.66
N TRP A 192 -1.81 -0.32 -13.20
CA TRP A 192 -0.40 0.08 -13.04
C TRP A 192 0.00 0.11 -11.56
N CYS A 193 -0.76 0.89 -10.81
CA CYS A 193 -0.62 1.13 -9.39
C CYS A 193 -0.67 -0.17 -8.56
N GLN A 194 -1.51 -1.12 -8.95
CA GLN A 194 -1.77 -2.35 -8.20
C GLN A 194 -0.84 -3.52 -8.54
N TYR A 195 -0.34 -3.61 -9.79
CA TYR A 195 0.37 -4.80 -10.29
C TYR A 195 1.79 -4.54 -10.77
N PHE A 196 2.11 -3.33 -11.24
CA PHE A 196 3.38 -3.04 -11.93
C PHE A 196 4.23 -1.96 -11.24
N CYS A 197 3.62 -1.06 -10.47
CA CYS A 197 4.31 0.07 -9.88
C CYS A 197 5.49 -0.39 -8.98
N PRO A 198 6.75 0.01 -9.27
CA PRO A 198 7.90 -0.37 -8.46
C PRO A 198 7.89 0.30 -7.07
N MET A 199 7.07 1.33 -6.85
CA MET A 199 6.87 1.94 -5.54
C MET A 199 5.82 1.20 -4.69
N ALA A 200 5.08 0.25 -5.25
CA ALA A 200 4.05 -0.51 -4.52
C ALA A 200 4.61 -1.31 -3.33
N PRO A 201 5.79 -1.98 -3.42
CA PRO A 201 6.40 -2.63 -2.26
C PRO A 201 6.70 -1.65 -1.12
N VAL A 202 7.16 -0.45 -1.45
CA VAL A 202 7.47 0.61 -0.48
C VAL A 202 6.20 1.11 0.21
N GLN A 203 5.16 1.37 -0.58
CA GLN A 203 3.84 1.72 -0.11
C GLN A 203 3.25 0.62 0.80
N LEU A 204 3.44 -0.64 0.44
CA LEU A 204 2.97 -1.80 1.19
C LEU A 204 3.65 -1.95 2.56
N VAL A 205 4.94 -1.63 2.65
CA VAL A 205 5.73 -1.71 3.89
C VAL A 205 5.41 -0.56 4.84
N TYR A 206 5.36 0.69 4.34
CA TYR A 206 5.17 1.87 5.20
C TYR A 206 3.71 2.19 5.54
N THR A 207 2.74 1.75 4.72
CA THR A 207 1.32 1.94 5.08
C THR A 207 0.95 1.10 6.31
N GLY A 208 1.47 -0.13 6.40
CA GLY A 208 1.13 -1.07 7.47
C GLY A 208 -0.40 -1.32 7.56
N PRO A 209 -0.95 -1.63 8.75
CA PRO A 209 -2.40 -1.69 8.94
C PRO A 209 -3.05 -0.30 8.94
N ARG A 210 -2.33 0.73 9.43
CA ARG A 210 -2.78 2.12 9.44
C ARG A 210 -1.60 3.08 9.47
N SER A 211 -1.72 4.20 8.76
CA SER A 211 -0.77 5.31 8.88
C SER A 211 -1.08 6.19 10.09
N LEU A 212 -0.19 7.14 10.40
CA LEU A 212 -0.33 8.00 11.57
C LEU A 212 -1.58 8.90 11.51
N LEU A 213 -1.88 9.47 10.35
CA LEU A 213 -2.98 10.41 10.11
C LEU A 213 -3.91 9.96 8.97
N GLY A 214 -3.82 8.70 8.56
CA GLY A 214 -4.68 8.13 7.51
C GLY A 214 -6.13 8.01 7.96
N SER A 215 -7.02 8.01 6.97
CA SER A 215 -8.43 7.73 7.23
C SER A 215 -8.65 6.28 7.61
N GLN A 216 -9.65 6.07 8.45
CA GLN A 216 -10.10 4.75 8.86
C GLN A 216 -11.42 4.47 8.15
N ASN A 217 -11.44 3.42 7.33
CA ASN A 217 -12.59 3.10 6.48
C ASN A 217 -13.87 2.92 7.31
N TYR A 218 -13.79 2.18 8.42
CA TYR A 218 -14.95 1.94 9.27
C TYR A 218 -15.60 3.25 9.75
N LEU A 219 -14.85 4.29 10.11
CA LEU A 219 -15.39 5.56 10.58
C LEU A 219 -16.10 6.40 9.50
N GLN A 220 -15.98 6.05 8.21
CA GLN A 220 -16.58 6.83 7.14
C GLN A 220 -18.09 6.54 7.02
N LYS A 221 -18.89 7.61 7.10
CA LYS A 221 -20.36 7.54 6.94
C LYS A 221 -20.79 7.44 5.47
N THR A 222 -19.91 7.77 4.53
CA THR A 222 -20.17 7.82 3.09
C THR A 222 -19.80 6.51 2.38
N PRO A 223 -20.49 6.13 1.28
CA PRO A 223 -20.16 4.93 0.50
C PRO A 223 -18.83 5.04 -0.24
N ILE A 224 -18.32 6.25 -0.42
CA ILE A 224 -17.01 6.50 -1.02
C ILE A 224 -15.98 6.50 0.10
N THR A 225 -15.00 5.62 -0.04
CA THR A 225 -13.99 5.41 0.99
C THR A 225 -12.58 5.62 0.46
N GLN A 226 -11.66 5.94 1.38
CA GLN A 226 -10.22 6.11 1.17
C GLN A 226 -9.85 6.65 -0.23
N SER A 227 -9.11 5.89 -1.04
CA SER A 227 -8.63 6.32 -2.36
C SER A 227 -9.34 5.60 -3.51
N MET A 228 -10.60 5.21 -3.30
CA MET A 228 -11.45 4.63 -4.34
C MET A 228 -11.45 5.50 -5.61
N CYS A 229 -11.74 4.87 -6.75
CA CYS A 229 -11.96 5.65 -7.97
C CYS A 229 -13.25 6.46 -7.82
N ARG A 230 -13.17 7.78 -8.00
CA ARG A 230 -14.30 8.71 -7.84
C ARG A 230 -14.55 9.45 -9.15
N THR A 231 -15.80 9.78 -9.40
CA THR A 231 -16.19 10.78 -10.40
C THR A 231 -17.15 11.76 -9.76
N VAL A 232 -17.25 12.96 -10.30
CA VAL A 232 -18.26 13.94 -9.89
C VAL A 232 -19.38 13.89 -10.90
N ASP A 233 -20.60 13.68 -10.43
CA ASP A 233 -21.79 13.76 -11.29
C ASP A 233 -21.99 15.20 -11.75
N SER A 234 -22.11 15.39 -13.06
CA SER A 234 -22.30 16.71 -13.67
C SER A 234 -23.66 17.33 -13.31
N LYS A 235 -24.67 16.52 -12.95
CA LYS A 235 -26.01 17.01 -12.64
C LYS A 235 -26.19 17.36 -11.16
N THR A 236 -25.75 16.47 -10.27
CA THR A 236 -25.94 16.63 -8.82
C THR A 236 -24.75 17.27 -8.12
N GLY A 237 -23.58 17.33 -8.77
CA GLY A 237 -22.33 17.80 -8.15
C GLY A 237 -21.80 16.87 -7.06
N MET A 238 -22.47 15.75 -6.79
CA MET A 238 -22.08 14.76 -5.78
C MET A 238 -21.01 13.81 -6.30
N GLU A 239 -20.14 13.36 -5.40
CA GLU A 239 -19.15 12.33 -5.72
C GLU A 239 -19.86 10.97 -5.83
N GLN A 240 -19.46 10.18 -6.84
CA GLN A 240 -19.94 8.83 -7.08
C GLN A 240 -18.75 7.88 -7.26
N SER A 241 -18.92 6.62 -6.87
CA SER A 241 -17.90 5.60 -7.10
C SER A 241 -17.79 5.31 -8.61
N ALA A 242 -16.57 5.38 -9.13
CA ALA A 242 -16.26 5.11 -10.52
C ALA A 242 -15.32 3.91 -10.65
N CYS A 243 -15.47 2.91 -9.78
CA CYS A 243 -14.65 1.71 -9.79
C CYS A 243 -15.10 0.78 -10.93
N VAL A 244 -14.17 0.39 -11.80
CA VAL A 244 -14.44 -0.47 -12.97
C VAL A 244 -13.84 -1.88 -12.82
N SER A 245 -13.07 -2.12 -11.77
CA SER A 245 -12.38 -3.39 -11.49
C SER A 245 -12.29 -3.59 -9.98
N CYS A 246 -13.45 -3.58 -9.30
CA CYS A 246 -13.49 -3.86 -7.86
C CYS A 246 -13.02 -5.29 -7.59
N LYS A 247 -12.11 -5.43 -6.64
CA LYS A 247 -11.62 -6.71 -6.11
C LYS A 247 -11.71 -6.70 -4.60
N ALA A 248 -11.87 -7.86 -3.97
CA ALA A 248 -12.00 -7.96 -2.53
C ALA A 248 -10.92 -8.92 -2.00
N PRO A 249 -9.83 -8.43 -1.36
CA PRO A 249 -9.58 -7.05 -0.90
C PRO A 249 -9.09 -6.07 -1.97
N CYS A 250 -9.46 -4.80 -1.82
CA CYS A 250 -8.84 -3.67 -2.52
C CYS A 250 -8.27 -2.66 -1.52
N VAL A 251 -6.98 -2.36 -1.65
CA VAL A 251 -6.26 -1.39 -0.80
C VAL A 251 -6.82 0.03 -0.93
N ASP A 252 -7.41 0.37 -2.08
CA ASP A 252 -7.99 1.70 -2.31
C ASP A 252 -9.37 1.86 -1.64
N ILE A 253 -10.05 0.76 -1.28
CA ILE A 253 -11.31 0.74 -0.52
C ILE A 253 -11.02 0.66 0.98
N ASP A 254 -10.22 -0.32 1.37
CA ASP A 254 -9.83 -0.54 2.76
C ASP A 254 -8.41 -1.12 2.85
N ALA A 255 -7.46 -0.22 3.12
CA ALA A 255 -6.06 -0.57 3.29
C ALA A 255 -5.83 -1.50 4.49
N GLU A 256 -6.56 -1.33 5.61
CA GLU A 256 -6.39 -2.15 6.80
C GLU A 256 -6.90 -3.58 6.57
N LYS A 257 -8.07 -3.72 5.94
CA LYS A 257 -8.60 -5.01 5.51
C LYS A 257 -7.62 -5.76 4.61
N THR A 258 -7.07 -5.03 3.63
CA THR A 258 -6.12 -5.60 2.68
C THR A 258 -4.86 -6.06 3.39
N TYR A 259 -4.36 -5.29 4.35
CA TYR A 259 -3.21 -5.68 5.18
C TYR A 259 -3.44 -7.01 5.90
N TRP A 260 -4.57 -7.17 6.61
CA TRP A 260 -4.84 -8.39 7.37
C TRP A 260 -5.09 -9.60 6.47
N MET A 261 -5.79 -9.44 5.35
CA MET A 261 -6.07 -10.55 4.43
C MET A 261 -4.84 -10.98 3.61
N GLU A 262 -3.93 -10.05 3.29
CA GLU A 262 -2.70 -10.35 2.56
C GLU A 262 -1.50 -10.67 3.46
N LEU A 263 -1.67 -10.68 4.77
CA LEU A 263 -0.58 -10.93 5.72
C LEU A 263 0.12 -12.27 5.45
N ASN A 264 -0.66 -13.31 5.17
CA ASN A 264 -0.16 -14.68 4.92
C ASN A 264 0.06 -15.00 3.43
N LYS A 265 -0.09 -14.01 2.54
CA LYS A 265 0.02 -14.21 1.10
C LYS A 265 1.46 -14.58 0.70
N PRO A 266 1.67 -15.51 -0.26
CA PRO A 266 3.00 -15.78 -0.79
C PRO A 266 3.62 -14.48 -1.33
N GLY A 267 4.91 -14.29 -1.06
CA GLY A 267 5.66 -13.08 -1.41
C GLY A 267 5.57 -11.96 -0.38
N ARG A 268 4.56 -11.94 0.51
CA ARG A 268 4.44 -10.87 1.52
C ARG A 268 5.65 -10.80 2.46
N ARG A 269 6.13 -11.96 2.96
CA ARG A 269 7.33 -12.02 3.80
C ARG A 269 8.59 -11.57 3.06
N LEU A 270 8.72 -11.96 1.78
CA LEU A 270 9.85 -11.55 0.94
C LEU A 270 9.87 -10.03 0.80
N VAL A 271 8.74 -9.41 0.45
CA VAL A 271 8.65 -7.96 0.33
C VAL A 271 8.96 -7.28 1.66
N GLN A 272 8.36 -7.73 2.76
CA GLN A 272 8.53 -7.06 4.05
C GLN A 272 9.97 -7.14 4.59
N TYR A 273 10.57 -8.32 4.59
CA TYR A 273 11.91 -8.53 5.14
C TYR A 273 13.00 -8.16 4.15
N GLY A 274 12.78 -8.45 2.87
CA GLY A 274 13.69 -8.09 1.79
C GLY A 274 13.78 -6.60 1.59
N TYR A 275 12.70 -5.83 1.80
CA TYR A 275 12.76 -4.37 1.70
C TYR A 275 13.78 -3.74 2.66
N LEU A 276 13.86 -4.21 3.92
CA LEU A 276 14.90 -3.74 4.84
C LEU A 276 16.31 -4.04 4.30
N GLY A 277 16.51 -5.25 3.77
CA GLY A 277 17.77 -5.64 3.13
C GLY A 277 18.12 -4.74 1.96
N MET A 278 17.13 -4.43 1.10
CA MET A 278 17.30 -3.51 -0.02
C MET A 278 17.63 -2.08 0.41
N VAL A 279 17.01 -1.57 1.47
CA VAL A 279 17.34 -0.23 2.03
C VAL A 279 18.80 -0.20 2.50
N ILE A 280 19.23 -1.21 3.26
CA ILE A 280 20.62 -1.31 3.74
C ILE A 280 21.57 -1.47 2.54
N ALA A 281 21.24 -2.35 1.60
CA ALA A 281 22.07 -2.64 0.44
C ALA A 281 22.27 -1.43 -0.46
N PHE A 282 21.20 -0.68 -0.70
CA PHE A 282 21.24 0.52 -1.51
C PHE A 282 22.24 1.55 -0.94
N TYR A 283 22.21 1.81 0.36
CA TYR A 283 23.10 2.80 0.97
C TYR A 283 24.52 2.26 1.23
N LEU A 284 24.63 1.01 1.68
CA LEU A 284 25.93 0.38 1.93
C LEU A 284 26.75 0.26 0.64
N TYR A 285 26.11 0.05 -0.51
CA TYR A 285 26.81 -0.08 -1.78
C TYR A 285 27.65 1.16 -2.13
N TYR A 286 27.21 2.37 -1.78
CA TYR A 286 28.02 3.58 -2.01
C TYR A 286 29.33 3.55 -1.24
N PHE A 287 29.30 3.05 0.01
CA PHE A 287 30.51 2.82 0.80
C PHE A 287 31.39 1.72 0.20
N LEU A 288 30.78 0.61 -0.23
CA LEU A 288 31.51 -0.49 -0.87
C LEU A 288 32.13 -0.12 -2.22
N TYR A 289 31.58 0.87 -2.92
CA TYR A 289 32.11 1.39 -4.18
C TYR A 289 33.22 2.41 -3.97
N ALA A 290 33.03 3.39 -3.08
CA ALA A 290 33.97 4.49 -2.87
C ALA A 290 35.05 4.22 -1.81
N GLY A 291 34.83 3.27 -0.89
CA GLY A 291 35.67 2.99 0.27
C GLY A 291 35.49 3.96 1.45
N ASN A 292 34.60 4.95 1.33
CA ASN A 292 34.34 5.96 2.35
C ASN A 292 32.87 6.42 2.30
N TRP A 293 32.43 7.14 3.34
CA TRP A 293 31.08 7.69 3.42
C TRP A 293 30.95 9.10 2.82
N ASP A 294 32.07 9.78 2.57
CA ASP A 294 32.07 11.15 2.05
C ASP A 294 31.42 11.20 0.67
N TYR A 295 31.69 10.22 -0.21
CA TYR A 295 31.04 10.09 -1.51
C TYR A 295 29.50 10.12 -1.41
N TYR A 296 28.94 9.44 -0.42
CA TYR A 296 27.49 9.40 -0.21
C TYR A 296 26.96 10.68 0.44
N PHE A 297 27.52 11.10 1.58
CA PHE A 297 26.97 12.19 2.40
C PHE A 297 27.17 13.57 1.78
N THR A 298 28.18 13.75 0.92
CA THR A 298 28.34 14.98 0.13
C THR A 298 27.35 15.04 -1.03
N GLY A 299 26.83 13.91 -1.49
CA GLY A 299 25.99 13.83 -2.69
C GLY A 299 26.77 13.82 -4.00
N ALA A 300 28.08 13.54 -3.97
CA ALA A 300 28.94 13.45 -5.17
C ALA A 300 28.40 12.50 -6.23
N TRP A 301 27.72 11.43 -5.82
CA TRP A 301 27.07 10.47 -6.72
C TRP A 301 25.97 11.04 -7.63
N THR A 302 25.51 12.28 -7.41
CA THR A 302 24.49 12.92 -8.27
C THR A 302 25.07 13.67 -9.47
N HIS A 303 26.39 13.81 -9.55
CA HIS A 303 27.08 14.61 -10.57
C HIS A 303 28.46 14.05 -10.93
N GLU A 304 28.69 12.76 -10.67
CA GLU A 304 29.86 12.05 -11.17
C GLU A 304 29.79 11.92 -12.71
N GLU A 305 30.81 12.42 -13.39
CA GLU A 305 30.92 12.30 -14.85
C GLU A 305 31.13 10.84 -15.30
N ASP A 306 30.63 10.53 -16.50
CA ASP A 306 30.78 9.24 -17.19
C ASP A 306 30.30 8.01 -16.40
N GLN A 307 29.26 8.17 -15.58
CA GLN A 307 28.68 7.08 -14.81
C GLN A 307 28.35 5.83 -15.67
N VAL A 308 27.83 6.05 -16.88
CA VAL A 308 27.45 4.99 -17.83
C VAL A 308 28.66 4.19 -18.31
N ALA A 309 29.80 4.86 -18.56
CA ALA A 309 31.04 4.19 -18.96
C ALA A 309 31.60 3.33 -17.82
N LYS A 310 31.40 3.76 -16.56
CA LYS A 310 31.87 3.07 -15.34
C LYS A 310 31.03 1.86 -14.92
N VAL A 311 30.04 1.43 -15.72
CA VAL A 311 29.17 0.27 -15.39
C VAL A 311 29.94 -1.06 -15.40
N LEU A 312 30.97 -1.17 -16.24
CA LEU A 312 31.84 -2.35 -16.34
C LEU A 312 33.14 -2.22 -15.54
N ASP A 313 33.38 -1.05 -14.95
CA ASP A 313 34.54 -0.83 -14.07
C ASP A 313 34.37 -1.59 -12.74
N THR A 314 35.42 -1.59 -11.93
CA THR A 314 35.51 -2.20 -10.61
C THR A 314 34.37 -1.75 -9.71
N GLY A 315 33.58 -2.72 -9.24
CA GLY A 315 32.38 -2.50 -8.44
C GLY A 315 32.57 -2.51 -6.93
N PHE A 316 33.70 -3.03 -6.44
CA PHE A 316 34.01 -3.12 -5.02
C PHE A 316 35.41 -2.57 -4.73
N TYR A 317 35.50 -1.73 -3.71
CA TYR A 317 36.72 -1.17 -3.18
C TYR A 317 36.70 -1.30 -1.66
N ILE A 318 37.42 -2.29 -1.13
CA ILE A 318 37.39 -2.67 0.27
C ILE A 318 38.82 -2.74 0.80
N TYR A 319 39.08 -2.13 1.96
CA TYR A 319 40.41 -2.10 2.59
C TYR A 319 41.55 -1.61 1.69
N GLY A 320 41.27 -0.66 0.79
CA GLY A 320 42.26 -0.11 -0.13
C GLY A 320 42.56 -1.02 -1.33
N GLN A 321 41.77 -2.07 -1.56
CA GLN A 321 41.93 -2.97 -2.71
C GLN A 321 40.69 -2.96 -3.60
N ALA A 322 40.92 -2.79 -4.90
CA ALA A 322 39.93 -2.93 -5.95
C ALA A 322 39.71 -4.41 -6.26
N ILE A 323 38.50 -4.92 -6.06
CA ILE A 323 38.15 -6.32 -6.39
C ILE A 323 37.64 -6.36 -7.83
N PRO A 324 38.16 -7.24 -8.70
CA PRO A 324 37.85 -7.28 -10.13
C PRO A 324 36.47 -7.89 -10.44
N ILE A 325 35.43 -7.38 -9.79
CA ILE A 325 34.02 -7.69 -10.05
C ILE A 325 33.40 -6.44 -10.69
N PRO A 326 32.81 -6.53 -11.88
CA PRO A 326 32.16 -5.38 -12.53
C PRO A 326 31.07 -4.76 -11.65
N LYS A 327 30.93 -3.42 -11.72
CA LYS A 327 29.94 -2.64 -10.97
C LYS A 327 28.53 -3.20 -11.09
N VAL A 328 28.12 -3.58 -12.30
CA VAL A 328 26.81 -4.23 -12.55
C VAL A 328 26.61 -5.49 -11.70
N ALA A 329 27.60 -6.38 -11.63
CA ALA A 329 27.51 -7.60 -10.83
C ALA A 329 27.57 -7.28 -9.33
N ALA A 330 28.47 -6.39 -8.93
CA ALA A 330 28.66 -5.99 -7.54
C ALA A 330 27.38 -5.42 -6.90
N VAL A 331 26.62 -4.59 -7.64
CA VAL A 331 25.33 -4.05 -7.18
C VAL A 331 24.34 -5.17 -6.88
N TYR A 332 24.10 -6.07 -7.83
CA TYR A 332 23.11 -7.14 -7.65
C TYR A 332 23.55 -8.20 -6.62
N ILE A 333 24.85 -8.50 -6.53
CA ILE A 333 25.39 -9.36 -5.48
C ILE A 333 25.08 -8.75 -4.10
N THR A 334 25.35 -7.46 -3.92
CA THR A 334 25.06 -6.74 -2.66
C THR A 334 23.57 -6.80 -2.32
N PHE A 335 22.70 -6.59 -3.31
CA PHE A 335 21.25 -6.66 -3.13
C PHE A 335 20.78 -8.06 -2.72
N VAL A 336 21.24 -9.11 -3.40
CA VAL A 336 20.86 -10.50 -3.13
C VAL A 336 21.33 -10.93 -1.74
N VAL A 337 22.60 -10.67 -1.41
CA VAL A 337 23.19 -11.07 -0.12
C VAL A 337 22.47 -10.42 1.04
N LEU A 338 22.27 -9.09 1.01
CA LEU A 338 21.62 -8.39 2.12
C LEU A 338 20.13 -8.68 2.22
N THR A 339 19.44 -8.87 1.08
CA THR A 339 18.05 -9.33 1.07
C THR A 339 17.92 -10.71 1.69
N ALA A 340 18.82 -11.64 1.37
CA ALA A 340 18.83 -12.99 1.95
C ALA A 340 19.11 -12.96 3.47
N ILE A 341 20.06 -12.13 3.91
CA ILE A 341 20.36 -11.92 5.33
C ILE A 341 19.14 -11.38 6.07
N THR A 342 18.53 -10.28 5.62
CA THR A 342 17.38 -9.72 6.34
C THR A 342 16.15 -10.62 6.28
N PHE A 343 15.96 -11.35 5.18
CA PHE A 343 14.91 -12.36 5.06
C PHE A 343 15.09 -13.50 6.06
N THR A 344 16.30 -14.06 6.18
CA THR A 344 16.58 -15.13 7.15
C THR A 344 16.45 -14.64 8.59
N ILE A 345 16.95 -13.45 8.91
CA ILE A 345 16.76 -12.80 10.22
C ILE A 345 15.27 -12.62 10.53
N GLY A 346 14.46 -12.18 9.56
CA GLY A 346 13.02 -12.03 9.73
C GLY A 346 12.34 -13.35 10.12
N LEU A 347 12.66 -14.44 9.41
CA LEU A 347 12.13 -15.77 9.71
C LEU A 347 12.55 -16.30 11.09
N ILE A 348 13.82 -16.08 11.47
CA ILE A 348 14.33 -16.45 12.79
C ILE A 348 13.60 -15.64 13.87
N THR A 349 13.45 -14.33 13.68
CA THR A 349 12.77 -13.44 14.62
C THR A 349 11.30 -13.82 14.81
N GLU A 350 10.57 -14.18 13.75
CA GLU A 350 9.21 -14.71 13.87
C GLU A 350 9.14 -15.99 14.73
N LYS A 351 10.09 -16.93 14.54
CA LYS A 351 10.16 -18.17 15.32
C LYS A 351 10.48 -17.89 16.79
N LEU A 352 11.44 -17.02 17.07
CA LEU A 352 11.80 -16.63 18.42
C LEU A 352 10.66 -15.89 19.13
N CYS A 353 9.99 -14.97 18.43
CA CYS A 353 8.83 -14.25 18.96
C CYS A 353 7.71 -15.22 19.37
N ARG A 354 7.39 -16.20 18.52
CA ARG A 354 6.40 -17.25 18.84
C ARG A 354 6.80 -18.08 20.06
N ARG A 355 8.06 -18.50 20.15
CA ARG A 355 8.57 -19.30 21.28
C ARG A 355 8.52 -18.51 22.58
N TYR A 356 8.96 -17.26 22.56
CA TYR A 356 8.95 -16.37 23.72
C TYR A 356 7.54 -16.10 24.24
N LEU A 357 6.60 -15.84 23.33
CA LEU A 357 5.20 -15.58 23.69
C LEU A 357 4.51 -16.82 24.26
N LYS A 358 4.79 -18.00 23.71
CA LYS A 358 4.31 -19.28 24.25
C LYS A 358 4.85 -19.54 25.65
N TRP A 359 6.12 -19.21 25.91
CA TRP A 359 6.74 -19.35 27.23
C TRP A 359 6.11 -18.45 28.29
N ARG A 360 5.65 -17.24 27.92
CA ARG A 360 4.91 -16.32 28.81
C ARG A 360 3.44 -16.70 29.04
N GLY A 361 3.01 -17.91 28.65
CA GLY A 361 1.64 -18.39 28.87
C GLY A 361 0.56 -17.65 28.06
N ARG A 362 0.93 -16.82 27.08
CA ARG A 362 -0.02 -16.11 26.23
C ARG A 362 -0.17 -16.84 24.90
N SER A 363 -1.36 -17.37 24.62
CA SER A 363 -1.69 -18.02 23.34
C SER A 363 -1.91 -16.98 22.24
N PHE A 364 -0.83 -16.37 21.77
CA PHE A 364 -0.88 -15.45 20.63
C PHE A 364 -1.03 -16.22 19.30
N SER A 365 -1.84 -15.67 18.38
CA SER A 365 -1.96 -16.23 17.03
C SER A 365 -0.66 -16.04 16.25
N ALA A 366 -0.36 -16.96 15.32
CA ALA A 366 0.81 -16.85 14.44
C ALA A 366 0.80 -15.54 13.63
N GLU A 367 -0.40 -15.06 13.25
CA GLU A 367 -0.62 -13.78 12.58
C GLU A 367 -0.13 -12.59 13.43
N GLN A 368 -0.37 -12.62 14.74
CA GLN A 368 0.03 -11.53 15.62
C GLN A 368 1.55 -11.46 15.80
N ALA A 369 2.23 -12.61 15.91
CA ALA A 369 3.69 -12.63 15.93
C ALA A 369 4.27 -12.07 14.62
N GLN A 370 3.72 -12.46 13.48
CA GLN A 370 4.13 -11.94 12.17
C GLN A 370 3.89 -10.43 12.06
N HIS A 371 2.75 -9.92 12.52
CA HIS A 371 2.44 -8.49 12.56
C HIS A 371 3.46 -7.68 13.37
N ILE A 372 3.84 -8.18 14.56
CA ILE A 372 4.84 -7.53 15.42
C ILE A 372 6.19 -7.45 14.69
N VAL A 373 6.66 -8.55 14.12
CA VAL A 373 7.94 -8.56 13.39
C VAL A 373 7.88 -7.68 12.15
N PHE A 374 6.76 -7.65 11.43
CA PHE A 374 6.56 -6.75 10.28
C PHE A 374 6.67 -5.28 10.71
N THR A 375 6.05 -4.92 11.83
CA THR A 375 6.09 -3.56 12.40
C THR A 375 7.52 -3.15 12.78
N LEU A 376 8.27 -4.05 13.41
CA LEU A 376 9.68 -3.83 13.74
C LEU A 376 10.54 -3.62 12.48
N PHE A 377 10.38 -4.46 11.46
CA PHE A 377 11.12 -4.31 10.21
C PHE A 377 10.75 -3.02 9.47
N THR A 378 9.47 -2.62 9.47
CA THR A 378 9.04 -1.33 8.89
C THR A 378 9.73 -0.16 9.59
N VAL A 379 9.70 -0.08 10.93
CA VAL A 379 10.28 1.07 11.63
C VAL A 379 11.80 1.12 11.50
N ILE A 380 12.48 -0.04 11.55
CA ILE A 380 13.93 -0.09 11.33
C ILE A 380 14.23 0.38 9.91
N SER A 381 13.49 -0.09 8.90
CA SER A 381 13.67 0.37 7.52
C SER A 381 13.41 1.87 7.35
N PHE A 382 12.46 2.44 8.10
CA PHE A 382 12.16 3.87 8.09
C PHE A 382 13.33 4.68 8.68
N TRP A 383 13.83 4.31 9.85
CA TRP A 383 14.95 4.99 10.49
C TRP A 383 16.25 4.82 9.70
N THR A 384 16.55 3.62 9.19
CA THR A 384 17.68 3.41 8.29
C THR A 384 17.52 4.27 7.04
N PHE A 385 16.35 4.30 6.41
CA PHE A 385 16.13 5.12 5.23
C PHE A 385 16.43 6.61 5.49
N PHE A 386 15.86 7.20 6.54
CA PHE A 386 16.08 8.62 6.85
C PHE A 386 17.44 8.94 7.47
N SER A 387 18.16 7.94 7.95
CA SER A 387 19.55 8.10 8.39
C SER A 387 20.48 8.43 7.23
N TYR A 388 20.14 8.03 5.99
CA TYR A 388 20.95 8.22 4.79
C TYR A 388 20.23 9.07 3.71
N GLY A 389 19.00 8.74 3.34
CA GLY A 389 18.34 9.17 2.10
C GLY A 389 18.19 10.67 1.87
N ALA A 390 18.02 11.46 2.94
CA ALA A 390 17.90 12.93 2.85
C ALA A 390 19.20 13.66 3.26
N ARG A 391 20.23 12.93 3.70
CA ARG A 391 21.46 13.51 4.25
C ARG A 391 22.23 14.39 3.29
N PRO A 392 22.36 14.08 1.98
CA PRO A 392 23.04 14.98 1.05
C PRO A 392 22.47 16.40 1.12
N SER A 393 21.15 16.55 1.14
CA SER A 393 20.52 17.87 1.26
C SER A 393 20.57 18.43 2.68
N LEU A 394 20.34 17.60 3.70
CA LEU A 394 20.25 18.04 5.10
C LEU A 394 21.59 18.44 5.70
N ASN A 395 22.69 17.78 5.33
CA ASN A 395 24.03 18.07 5.87
C ASN A 395 24.54 19.46 5.44
N ARG A 396 23.88 20.10 4.47
CA ARG A 396 24.14 21.47 4.03
C ARG A 396 23.36 22.51 4.85
N MET A 397 22.40 22.08 5.67
CA MET A 397 21.61 22.97 6.53
C MET A 397 22.37 23.31 7.83
N PRO A 398 22.01 24.43 8.49
CA PRO A 398 22.50 24.74 9.83
C PRO A 398 22.16 23.65 10.85
N LEU A 399 22.88 23.64 11.97
CA LEU A 399 22.79 22.60 13.00
C LEU A 399 21.36 22.42 13.57
N TYR A 400 20.64 23.50 13.86
CA TYR A 400 19.32 23.42 14.49
C TYR A 400 18.25 22.77 13.58
N PRO A 401 18.08 23.19 12.30
CA PRO A 401 17.20 22.49 11.37
C PRO A 401 17.53 21.00 11.20
N LEU A 402 18.82 20.65 11.15
CA LEU A 402 19.27 19.27 11.03
C LEU A 402 18.86 18.43 12.25
N LEU A 403 19.08 18.94 13.46
CA LEU A 403 18.68 18.28 14.71
C LEU A 403 17.17 18.16 14.84
N ALA A 404 16.42 19.23 14.50
CA ALA A 404 14.96 19.22 14.50
C ALA A 404 14.40 18.15 13.55
N PHE A 405 14.97 18.03 12.35
CA PHE A 405 14.59 16.98 11.40
C PHE A 405 14.87 15.58 11.96
N ASN A 406 16.05 15.35 12.55
CA ASN A 406 16.38 14.06 13.17
C ASN A 406 15.39 13.70 14.28
N ALA A 407 15.08 14.65 15.17
CA ALA A 407 14.12 14.46 16.25
C ALA A 407 12.71 14.14 15.71
N LEU A 408 12.27 14.85 14.67
CA LEU A 408 10.99 14.61 14.00
C LEU A 408 10.90 13.18 13.46
N ILE A 409 11.93 12.69 12.77
CA ILE A 409 11.95 11.33 12.21
C ILE A 409 11.87 10.27 13.31
N VAL A 410 12.61 10.44 14.40
CA VAL A 410 12.57 9.50 15.54
C VAL A 410 11.19 9.52 16.20
N LEU A 411 10.61 10.69 16.42
CA LEU A 411 9.27 10.85 17.00
C LEU A 411 8.20 10.19 16.12
N VAL A 412 8.19 10.49 14.82
CA VAL A 412 7.22 9.94 13.87
C VAL A 412 7.28 8.41 13.83
N GLY A 413 8.49 7.84 13.73
CA GLY A 413 8.67 6.38 13.76
C GLY A 413 8.21 5.76 15.07
N SER A 414 8.54 6.37 16.21
CA SER A 414 8.17 5.89 17.55
C SER A 414 6.66 5.93 17.78
N MET A 415 6.00 7.05 17.42
CA MET A 415 4.55 7.20 17.52
C MET A 415 3.83 6.17 16.63
N TRP A 416 4.32 5.95 15.41
CA TRP A 416 3.75 4.96 14.51
C TRP A 416 3.85 3.54 15.07
N VAL A 417 5.01 3.15 15.63
CA VAL A 417 5.18 1.84 16.29
C VAL A 417 4.26 1.70 17.50
N TYR A 418 4.22 2.71 18.37
CA TYR A 418 3.37 2.68 19.57
C TYR A 418 1.90 2.43 19.21
N ARG A 419 1.41 3.11 18.17
CA ARG A 419 0.04 2.97 17.68
C ARG A 419 -0.21 1.64 16.96
N THR A 420 0.80 1.09 16.28
CA THR A 420 0.63 -0.07 15.38
C THR A 420 0.87 -1.39 16.10
N MET A 421 1.87 -1.49 16.98
CA MET A 421 2.33 -2.74 17.58
C MET A 421 1.24 -3.50 18.38
N ARG A 422 0.27 -2.79 18.96
CA ARG A 422 -0.85 -3.39 19.72
C ARG A 422 -2.07 -3.74 18.86
N ARG A 423 -2.05 -3.41 17.57
CA ARG A 423 -3.20 -3.58 16.69
C ARG A 423 -3.39 -5.06 16.35
N THR A 424 -4.64 -5.51 16.34
CA THR A 424 -4.98 -6.89 15.97
C THR A 424 -6.10 -6.92 14.94
N ARG A 425 -6.14 -8.00 14.14
CA ARG A 425 -7.25 -8.27 13.21
C ARG A 425 -8.60 -8.30 13.91
N ALA A 426 -8.70 -8.93 15.09
CA ALA A 426 -9.94 -9.03 15.84
C ALA A 426 -10.48 -7.66 16.30
N GLN A 427 -9.60 -6.71 16.65
CA GLN A 427 -10.01 -5.33 16.94
C GLN A 427 -10.59 -4.65 15.71
N TYR A 428 -9.93 -4.79 14.55
CA TYR A 428 -10.42 -4.25 13.28
C TYR A 428 -11.80 -4.82 12.89
N GLU A 429 -11.98 -6.14 12.94
CA GLU A 429 -13.24 -6.80 12.59
C GLU A 429 -14.38 -6.34 13.52
N ARG A 430 -14.09 -6.19 14.82
CA ARG A 430 -15.04 -5.67 15.81
C ARG A 430 -15.43 -4.22 15.53
N GLU A 431 -14.45 -3.34 15.31
CA GLU A 431 -14.68 -1.92 15.01
C GLU A 431 -15.48 -1.72 13.72
N ASN A 432 -15.18 -2.51 12.68
CA ASN A 432 -15.88 -2.43 11.42
C ASN A 432 -17.35 -2.86 11.56
N THR A 433 -17.59 -3.95 12.28
CA THR A 433 -18.95 -4.46 12.51
C THR A 433 -19.75 -3.54 13.43
N ALA A 434 -19.10 -2.89 14.40
CA ALA A 434 -19.75 -1.98 15.35
C ALA A 434 -20.49 -0.83 14.65
N ASN A 435 -19.99 -0.35 13.50
CA ASN A 435 -20.63 0.75 12.79
C ASN A 435 -21.91 0.32 12.05
N SER A 436 -21.90 -0.85 11.41
CA SER A 436 -23.13 -1.44 10.86
C SER A 436 -24.11 -1.75 11.99
N LEU A 437 -23.63 -2.30 13.10
CA LEU A 437 -24.45 -2.59 14.28
C LEU A 437 -25.07 -1.31 14.86
N ARG A 438 -24.31 -0.21 14.96
CA ARG A 438 -24.83 1.10 15.37
C ARG A 438 -26.00 1.57 14.49
N LYS A 439 -25.85 1.48 13.17
CA LYS A 439 -26.91 1.87 12.22
C LYS A 439 -28.18 1.04 12.40
N GLN A 440 -28.05 -0.24 12.70
CA GLN A 440 -29.22 -1.11 12.93
C GLN A 440 -29.85 -0.84 14.30
N LEU A 441 -29.05 -0.60 15.34
CA LEU A 441 -29.55 -0.25 16.68
C LEU A 441 -30.29 1.09 16.70
N GLN A 442 -29.86 2.08 15.92
CA GLN A 442 -30.57 3.36 15.75
C GLN A 442 -32.00 3.20 15.20
N LYS A 443 -32.29 2.10 14.49
CA LYS A 443 -33.64 1.81 13.97
C LYS A 443 -34.55 1.17 15.02
N LEU A 444 -33.98 0.73 16.14
CA LEU A 444 -34.73 0.07 17.20
C LEU A 444 -35.21 1.11 18.23
N PRO A 445 -36.46 1.00 18.71
CA PRO A 445 -36.94 1.81 19.83
C PRO A 445 -36.28 1.29 21.12
N ILE A 446 -35.12 1.86 21.46
CA ILE A 446 -34.39 1.56 22.70
C ILE A 446 -34.64 2.69 23.70
N ASP A 447 -34.92 2.33 24.95
CA ASP A 447 -35.18 3.29 26.02
C ASP A 447 -33.93 4.17 26.27
N PRO A 448 -34.03 5.52 26.19
CA PRO A 448 -32.92 6.43 26.46
C PRO A 448 -32.35 6.31 27.87
N ALA A 449 -33.09 5.75 28.83
CA ALA A 449 -32.58 5.45 30.18
C ALA A 449 -31.42 4.42 30.15
N LEU A 450 -31.42 3.49 29.19
CA LEU A 450 -30.37 2.48 29.02
C LEU A 450 -29.07 3.06 28.45
N LEU A 451 -29.12 4.27 27.91
CA LEU A 451 -28.00 4.97 27.26
C LEU A 451 -27.41 6.07 28.15
N GLU A 452 -27.87 6.20 29.40
CA GLU A 452 -27.43 7.25 30.34
C GLU A 452 -27.55 8.67 29.74
N GLY A 453 -28.53 8.89 28.86
CA GLY A 453 -28.73 10.16 28.15
C GLY A 453 -27.74 10.44 27.00
N ARG A 454 -26.83 9.50 26.69
CA ARG A 454 -25.89 9.60 25.55
C ARG A 454 -26.55 9.12 24.26
N SER A 455 -26.10 9.67 23.13
CA SER A 455 -26.53 9.22 21.81
C SER A 455 -25.78 7.97 21.36
N PHE A 456 -26.37 7.18 20.45
CA PHE A 456 -25.68 6.00 19.86
C PHE A 456 -24.35 6.35 19.18
N ASP A 457 -24.22 7.59 18.69
CA ASP A 457 -23.02 8.09 18.00
C ASP A 457 -21.83 8.29 18.96
N GLU A 458 -22.09 8.41 20.27
CA GLU A 458 -21.05 8.62 21.29
C GLU A 458 -20.51 7.32 21.90
N LEU A 459 -21.19 6.19 21.67
CA LEU A 459 -20.79 4.89 22.23
C LEU A 459 -19.57 4.33 21.49
N SER A 460 -18.57 3.88 22.24
CA SER A 460 -17.44 3.12 21.74
C SER A 460 -17.90 1.75 21.19
N PRO A 461 -17.10 1.11 20.30
CA PRO A 461 -17.40 -0.24 19.82
C PRO A 461 -17.63 -1.23 20.96
N ASP A 462 -16.79 -1.20 22.01
CA ASP A 462 -16.92 -2.15 23.12
C ASP A 462 -18.18 -1.89 23.96
N GLU A 463 -18.54 -0.63 24.23
CA GLU A 463 -19.82 -0.27 24.87
C GLU A 463 -21.01 -0.76 24.03
N LEU A 464 -20.94 -0.62 22.70
CA LEU A 464 -22.02 -1.02 21.79
C LEU A 464 -22.22 -2.54 21.74
N TYR A 465 -21.12 -3.32 21.78
CA TYR A 465 -21.21 -4.78 21.94
C TYR A 465 -21.70 -5.16 23.33
N THR A 466 -21.36 -4.40 24.36
CA THR A 466 -21.84 -4.64 25.73
C THR A 466 -23.33 -4.36 25.81
N LEU A 467 -23.81 -3.29 25.18
CA LEU A 467 -25.23 -2.95 25.06
C LEU A 467 -26.00 -4.10 24.40
N VAL A 468 -25.51 -4.62 23.27
CA VAL A 468 -26.11 -5.79 22.59
C VAL A 468 -26.11 -7.03 23.48
N LYS A 469 -25.06 -7.23 24.27
CA LYS A 469 -25.00 -8.32 25.25
C LYS A 469 -25.92 -8.13 26.45
N VAL A 470 -26.29 -6.90 26.81
CA VAL A 470 -27.18 -6.58 27.94
C VAL A 470 -28.64 -6.55 27.50
N LEU A 471 -28.91 -6.29 26.22
CA LEU A 471 -30.22 -6.41 25.55
C LEU A 471 -30.72 -7.88 25.46
N GLN A 472 -30.36 -8.74 26.42
CA GLN A 472 -30.73 -10.15 26.51
C GLN A 472 -32.25 -10.39 26.57
N GLY A 473 -33.04 -9.36 26.89
CA GLY A 473 -34.51 -9.39 26.88
C GLY A 473 -35.16 -9.16 25.51
N VAL A 474 -34.37 -8.93 24.45
CA VAL A 474 -34.88 -8.65 23.09
C VAL A 474 -35.31 -9.95 22.38
N SER A 475 -36.48 -9.91 21.71
CA SER A 475 -37.05 -11.05 21.01
C SER A 475 -36.07 -11.68 20.00
N GLN A 476 -36.12 -13.01 19.85
CA GLN A 476 -35.25 -13.75 18.92
C GLN A 476 -35.36 -13.22 17.49
N GLN A 477 -36.55 -12.77 17.10
CA GLN A 477 -36.82 -12.19 15.79
C GLN A 477 -36.07 -10.88 15.56
N LEU A 478 -35.97 -10.01 16.58
CA LEU A 478 -35.27 -8.74 16.46
C LEU A 478 -33.74 -8.94 16.39
N ARG A 479 -33.21 -9.93 17.11
CA ARG A 479 -31.79 -10.32 17.01
C ARG A 479 -31.44 -10.81 15.60
N MET A 480 -32.32 -11.63 15.02
CA MET A 480 -32.19 -12.14 13.67
C MET A 480 -32.30 -11.01 12.62
N GLN A 481 -33.24 -10.09 12.78
CA GLN A 481 -33.37 -8.91 11.91
C GLN A 481 -32.15 -8.00 12.00
N THR A 482 -31.67 -7.70 13.20
CA THR A 482 -30.46 -6.89 13.43
C THR A 482 -29.25 -7.54 12.77
N TYR A 483 -29.06 -8.85 12.98
CA TYR A 483 -27.97 -9.60 12.36
C TYR A 483 -28.05 -9.58 10.83
N THR A 484 -29.24 -9.82 10.26
CA THR A 484 -29.47 -9.79 8.81
C THR A 484 -29.15 -8.41 8.24
N GLY A 485 -29.59 -7.33 8.90
CA GLY A 485 -29.27 -5.96 8.51
C GLY A 485 -27.78 -5.64 8.58
N VAL A 486 -27.06 -6.11 9.60
CA VAL A 486 -25.61 -5.95 9.70
C VAL A 486 -24.89 -6.69 8.57
N VAL A 487 -25.27 -7.92 8.28
CA VAL A 487 -24.69 -8.71 7.19
C VAL A 487 -24.95 -8.04 5.83
N GLN A 488 -26.16 -7.55 5.60
CA GLN A 488 -26.52 -6.80 4.40
C GLN A 488 -25.68 -5.53 4.24
N ASP A 489 -25.51 -4.74 5.30
CA ASP A 489 -24.66 -3.54 5.29
C ASP A 489 -23.20 -3.87 4.97
N LEU A 490 -22.66 -4.96 5.55
CA LEU A 490 -21.30 -5.40 5.30
C LEU A 490 -21.08 -5.90 3.86
N LEU A 491 -22.08 -6.57 3.27
CA LEU A 491 -22.05 -6.96 1.85
C LEU A 491 -22.10 -5.74 0.94
N THR A 492 -22.97 -4.77 1.27
CA THR A 492 -23.16 -3.52 0.52
C THR A 492 -21.88 -2.68 0.52
N GLN A 493 -21.20 -2.59 1.67
CA GLN A 493 -19.91 -1.90 1.81
C GLN A 493 -18.74 -2.68 1.21
N GLN A 494 -18.97 -3.89 0.67
CA GLN A 494 -17.92 -4.82 0.23
C GLN A 494 -16.89 -5.12 1.34
N ALA A 495 -17.30 -4.94 2.60
CA ALA A 495 -16.53 -5.28 3.79
C ALA A 495 -16.39 -6.80 3.91
N VAL A 496 -17.33 -7.58 3.39
CA VAL A 496 -17.21 -9.04 3.31
C VAL A 496 -17.82 -9.57 2.01
N THR A 497 -17.34 -10.75 1.56
CA THR A 497 -18.00 -11.52 0.50
C THR A 497 -19.03 -12.47 1.10
N ALA A 498 -20.03 -12.90 0.33
CA ALA A 498 -21.05 -13.85 0.79
C ALA A 498 -20.44 -15.15 1.35
N SER A 499 -19.34 -15.62 0.77
CA SER A 499 -18.63 -16.80 1.30
C SER A 499 -17.79 -16.50 2.54
N GLY A 500 -17.32 -15.26 2.71
CA GLY A 500 -16.48 -14.85 3.83
C GLY A 500 -17.27 -14.34 5.05
N SER A 501 -18.56 -14.01 4.87
CA SER A 501 -19.40 -13.42 5.92
C SER A 501 -19.63 -14.37 7.09
N PHE A 502 -19.62 -15.68 6.84
CA PHE A 502 -19.81 -16.68 7.87
C PHE A 502 -18.72 -16.62 8.95
N GLU A 503 -17.45 -16.61 8.56
CA GLU A 503 -16.32 -16.53 9.50
C GLU A 503 -16.16 -15.13 10.08
N PHE A 504 -16.31 -14.08 9.25
CA PHE A 504 -16.17 -12.69 9.70
C PHE A 504 -17.20 -12.33 10.78
N CYS A 505 -18.46 -12.73 10.61
CA CYS A 505 -19.54 -12.42 11.55
C CYS A 505 -19.68 -13.46 12.67
N LYS A 506 -18.75 -14.42 12.81
CA LYS A 506 -18.83 -15.49 13.81
C LYS A 506 -18.93 -14.96 15.24
N LYS A 507 -18.11 -13.97 15.57
CA LYS A 507 -18.09 -13.37 16.92
C LYS A 507 -19.37 -12.59 17.21
N LEU A 508 -19.86 -11.83 16.24
CA LEU A 508 -21.16 -11.14 16.37
C LEU A 508 -22.31 -12.14 16.55
N ARG A 509 -22.29 -13.24 15.79
CA ARG A 509 -23.29 -14.32 15.88
C ARG A 509 -23.29 -14.94 17.28
N GLN A 510 -22.11 -15.22 17.84
CA GLN A 510 -21.94 -15.70 19.22
C GLN A 510 -22.41 -14.67 20.25
N ASP A 511 -22.05 -13.39 20.08
CA ASP A 511 -22.45 -12.31 20.98
C ASP A 511 -23.98 -12.09 20.97
N LEU A 512 -24.67 -12.36 19.85
CA LEU A 512 -26.13 -12.34 19.71
C LEU A 512 -26.82 -13.67 20.08
N GLN A 513 -26.06 -14.71 20.44
CA GLN A 513 -26.53 -16.07 20.69
C GLN A 513 -27.33 -16.69 19.54
N LEU A 514 -26.92 -16.43 18.30
CA LEU A 514 -27.49 -17.01 17.10
C LEU A 514 -26.76 -18.30 16.71
N LYS A 515 -27.47 -19.24 16.09
CA LYS A 515 -26.92 -20.51 15.60
C LYS A 515 -26.28 -20.34 14.23
N ASP A 516 -25.40 -21.27 13.86
CA ASP A 516 -24.77 -21.28 12.54
C ASP A 516 -25.80 -21.39 11.40
N SER A 517 -26.92 -22.11 11.63
CA SER A 517 -28.08 -22.18 10.73
C SER A 517 -28.70 -20.81 10.44
N ASP A 518 -28.72 -19.93 11.44
CA ASP A 518 -29.35 -18.62 11.35
C ASP A 518 -28.56 -17.71 10.41
N HIS A 519 -27.24 -17.93 10.26
CA HIS A 519 -26.47 -17.21 9.24
C HIS A 519 -26.93 -17.53 7.83
N PHE A 520 -27.21 -18.80 7.54
CA PHE A 520 -27.64 -19.21 6.20
C PHE A 520 -29.04 -18.69 5.89
N ALA A 521 -29.95 -18.69 6.87
CA ALA A 521 -31.26 -18.07 6.74
C ALA A 521 -31.17 -16.55 6.47
N ALA A 522 -30.24 -15.86 7.11
CA ALA A 522 -30.00 -14.43 6.85
C ALA A 522 -29.50 -14.20 5.40
N ILE A 523 -28.56 -15.02 4.93
CA ILE A 523 -28.06 -14.93 3.54
C ILE A 523 -29.17 -15.25 2.53
N GLU A 524 -30.02 -16.24 2.79
CA GLU A 524 -31.16 -16.58 1.94
C GLU A 524 -32.20 -15.44 1.88
N THR A 525 -32.45 -14.80 3.02
CA THR A 525 -33.32 -13.62 3.10
C THR A 525 -32.75 -12.46 2.28
N ILE A 526 -31.44 -12.21 2.38
CA ILE A 526 -30.75 -11.20 1.57
C ILE A 526 -30.77 -11.57 0.08
N ALA A 527 -30.60 -12.84 -0.26
CA ALA A 527 -30.64 -13.32 -1.65
C ALA A 527 -32.01 -13.11 -2.30
N THR A 528 -33.08 -13.26 -1.52
CA THR A 528 -34.45 -13.05 -1.98
C THR A 528 -34.76 -11.57 -2.14
N ASN A 529 -34.33 -10.73 -1.20
CA ASN A 529 -34.69 -9.32 -1.16
C ASN A 529 -33.75 -8.40 -1.98
N ASN A 530 -32.48 -8.76 -2.13
CA ASN A 530 -31.45 -7.95 -2.82
C ASN A 530 -30.49 -8.87 -3.62
N PRO A 531 -30.97 -9.54 -4.68
CA PRO A 531 -30.17 -10.49 -5.44
C PRO A 531 -28.92 -9.85 -6.08
N GLU A 532 -28.94 -8.57 -6.43
CA GLU A 532 -27.81 -7.86 -7.02
C GLU A 532 -26.55 -7.80 -6.11
N LEU A 533 -26.73 -7.81 -4.79
CA LEU A 533 -25.61 -7.79 -3.83
C LEU A 533 -24.77 -9.08 -3.88
N LEU A 534 -25.40 -10.20 -4.24
CA LEU A 534 -24.74 -11.50 -4.37
C LEU A 534 -24.25 -11.72 -5.81
N ALA A 535 -24.99 -11.25 -6.81
CA ALA A 535 -24.63 -11.36 -8.22
C ALA A 535 -23.39 -10.52 -8.61
N SER A 536 -23.25 -9.32 -8.05
CA SER A 536 -22.07 -8.46 -8.25
C SER A 536 -20.77 -9.09 -7.74
N GLN A 537 -20.86 -9.99 -6.76
CA GLN A 537 -19.71 -10.75 -6.24
C GLN A 537 -19.42 -12.03 -7.04
N ALA A 538 -20.45 -12.60 -7.69
CA ALA A 538 -20.33 -13.80 -8.51
C ALA A 538 -19.51 -13.57 -9.80
N GLN A 539 -19.55 -12.35 -10.36
CA GLN A 539 -18.74 -11.98 -11.54
C GLN A 539 -17.21 -11.98 -11.27
N ALA A 540 -16.78 -12.00 -10.01
CA ALA A 540 -15.36 -12.11 -9.65
C ALA A 540 -14.84 -13.56 -9.52
N THR A 541 -15.71 -14.59 -9.47
CA THR A 541 -15.28 -16.00 -9.37
C THR A 541 -16.23 -16.96 -10.09
N PRO A 542 -15.96 -17.33 -11.37
CA PRO A 542 -16.72 -18.38 -12.06
C PRO A 542 -16.55 -19.77 -11.41
N ALA A 543 -15.44 -20.00 -10.71
CA ALA A 543 -15.05 -21.33 -10.25
C ALA A 543 -15.76 -21.83 -8.97
N LYS A 544 -16.46 -20.98 -8.21
CA LYS A 544 -17.12 -21.38 -6.94
C LYS A 544 -18.63 -21.58 -7.06
N ILE A 545 -19.27 -21.06 -8.11
CA ILE A 545 -20.70 -21.23 -8.35
C ILE A 545 -21.03 -22.71 -8.60
N HIS A 546 -20.15 -23.44 -9.31
CA HIS A 546 -20.34 -24.87 -9.49
C HIS A 546 -20.32 -25.63 -8.17
N ASN A 547 -19.46 -25.30 -7.21
CA ASN A 547 -19.42 -26.03 -5.94
C ASN A 547 -20.58 -25.66 -5.01
N ALA A 548 -20.97 -24.38 -4.89
CA ALA A 548 -22.05 -23.99 -3.98
C ALA A 548 -23.44 -24.46 -4.47
N VAL A 549 -23.72 -24.35 -5.78
CA VAL A 549 -24.97 -24.81 -6.37
C VAL A 549 -25.04 -26.34 -6.42
N THR A 550 -23.91 -27.02 -6.64
CA THR A 550 -23.85 -28.49 -6.61
C THR A 550 -23.96 -29.02 -5.18
N LEU A 551 -23.34 -28.37 -4.18
CA LEU A 551 -23.48 -28.75 -2.77
C LEU A 551 -24.93 -28.55 -2.28
N ALA A 552 -25.56 -27.43 -2.63
CA ALA A 552 -26.96 -27.17 -2.32
C ALA A 552 -27.91 -28.19 -2.99
N LYS A 553 -27.65 -28.56 -4.25
CA LYS A 553 -28.44 -29.59 -4.97
C LYS A 553 -28.21 -31.02 -4.49
N THR A 554 -27.03 -31.32 -3.94
CA THR A 554 -26.70 -32.67 -3.46
C THR A 554 -27.33 -32.94 -2.08
N ILE A 555 -27.51 -31.90 -1.26
CA ILE A 555 -28.13 -32.00 0.07
C ILE A 555 -29.67 -31.94 -0.01
N ALA A 556 -30.23 -31.30 -1.04
CA ALA A 556 -31.69 -31.18 -1.23
C ALA A 556 -32.39 -32.44 -1.78
N LYS A 557 -31.68 -33.56 -2.01
CA LYS A 557 -32.34 -34.84 -2.34
C LYS A 557 -32.88 -35.50 -1.07
N PRO A 558 -34.21 -35.68 -0.92
CA PRO A 558 -34.73 -36.47 0.18
C PRO A 558 -34.28 -37.93 0.00
N ALA A 559 -33.73 -38.52 1.07
CA ALA A 559 -33.41 -39.93 1.12
C ALA A 559 -34.68 -40.73 0.82
N ARG A 560 -34.72 -41.35 -0.36
CA ARG A 560 -35.82 -42.22 -0.78
C ARG A 560 -35.83 -43.42 0.16
N LYS A 561 -36.78 -43.45 1.09
CA LYS A 561 -37.07 -44.61 1.95
C LYS A 561 -37.24 -45.84 1.06
N GLY A 562 -36.32 -46.79 1.19
CA GLY A 562 -36.46 -48.12 0.60
C GLY A 562 -37.65 -48.83 1.26
N THR A 563 -38.72 -48.99 0.50
CA THR A 563 -39.83 -49.89 0.81
C THR A 563 -39.32 -51.33 0.76
N ARG A 564 -39.19 -51.96 1.93
CA ARG A 564 -39.28 -53.42 2.07
C ARG A 564 -40.69 -53.86 1.71
N ARG A 565 -40.84 -54.81 0.78
CA ARG A 565 -41.94 -55.78 0.78
C ARG A 565 -41.54 -57.02 -0.03
N SER A 566 -41.68 -58.16 0.67
CA SER A 566 -41.73 -59.57 0.24
C SER A 566 -40.73 -60.05 -0.80
#